data_AF-A0A2S8S2P8-F1
#
_entry.id   AF-A0A2S8S2P8-F1
#
_cell.length_a   1.000
_cell.length_b   1.000
_cell.length_c   1.000
_cell.angle_alpha   90.00
_cell.angle_beta   90.00
_cell.angle_gamma   90.00
#
_symmetry.space_group_name_H-M   'P 1'
#
loop_
_entity.id
_entity.type
_entity.pdbx_description
1 polymer ?
#
loop_
_entity_poly.entity_id
_entity_poly.type
_entity_poly.pdbx_seq_one_letter_code
_entity_poly.pdbx_strand_id
1 'polypeptide(L)'
;MFSTAAAYGLDMSGAPSAPASAKSDSSPPGAVTDGRTTPSTLQFRNGLIAAGIDPDAGQGKVLMRWLAKFASDPAWQVALARQSGGAENFWSAPLSADDRLRMLQLLKDMAMDSQKDCHLPPAAGADFLAFARTSSPRFLEDMMQILEISINSAKSPHPQDQYSVTDLLDADARLNATPSVAPGTHGYPPGACGALAFSVDAIDGLPEPVRQRASFEFMRMMSGQKAAFDTVLDSPSAYLDDAFDERQLPETLRRHLPADGSRPLPYSRLTFEADWVNKKTPADNAAFRNVFINRRNNGVIAYVATAQGWSDFTLSYGIAILRTQVVARGSDLTQRGTLEDEAAMPAAERELVPGQSLDLVVPQPSAKGVKSRRCEIGQAVPASTIFPSLTGSAIGLQCTDTKAHGKNESWHSVWLTDYNIAWTQSIDDEDGRTEVVIRNVTIERAPQ
;
A
#
# COMPACT_ATOMS: atom_id res chain seq x y z
N MET A 1 13.08 5.55 -7.13
CA MET A 1 12.86 5.99 -5.73
C MET A 1 11.62 5.25 -5.28
N PHE A 2 11.79 4.28 -4.40
CA PHE A 2 10.83 3.20 -4.21
C PHE A 2 10.25 3.30 -2.78
N SER A 3 9.12 2.64 -2.51
CA SER A 3 8.42 2.68 -1.20
C SER A 3 9.39 2.33 -0.08
N THR A 4 9.34 2.99 1.07
CA THR A 4 10.34 2.74 2.13
C THR A 4 10.30 1.32 2.71
N ALA A 5 9.32 0.50 2.33
CA ALA A 5 9.31 -0.94 2.58
C ALA A 5 9.48 -1.79 1.30
N ALA A 6 8.90 -1.40 0.15
CA ALA A 6 9.04 -2.15 -1.10
C ALA A 6 10.33 -1.82 -1.90
N ALA A 7 10.99 -0.70 -1.61
CA ALA A 7 12.28 -0.27 -2.16
C ALA A 7 13.44 -1.14 -1.74
N TYR A 8 13.35 -1.67 -0.53
CA TYR A 8 14.48 -2.28 0.14
C TYR A 8 14.46 -3.81 0.05
N GLY A 9 13.67 -4.36 -0.88
CA GLY A 9 13.79 -5.76 -1.27
C GLY A 9 13.66 -6.72 -0.09
N LEU A 10 12.67 -6.52 0.78
CA LEU A 10 12.21 -7.56 1.71
C LEU A 10 11.40 -8.61 0.92
N ASP A 11 12.01 -9.15 -0.14
CA ASP A 11 11.52 -10.32 -0.85
C ASP A 11 11.97 -11.55 -0.05
N MET A 12 11.12 -11.99 0.88
CA MET A 12 11.32 -13.20 1.68
C MET A 12 10.75 -14.44 0.97
N SER A 13 10.87 -14.51 -0.36
CA SER A 13 10.53 -15.71 -1.14
C SER A 13 11.55 -16.82 -0.91
N GLY A 14 11.52 -17.46 0.25
CA GLY A 14 12.21 -18.72 0.51
C GLY A 14 11.51 -19.86 -0.23
N ALA A 15 12.26 -20.60 -1.06
CA ALA A 15 11.78 -21.76 -1.81
C ALA A 15 11.09 -22.80 -0.90
N PRO A 16 10.06 -23.52 -1.40
CA PRO A 16 9.32 -24.48 -0.58
C PRO A 16 10.23 -25.64 -0.13
N SER A 17 10.25 -25.88 1.18
CA SER A 17 10.94 -27.04 1.76
C SER A 17 10.17 -28.32 1.44
N ALA A 18 10.87 -29.34 0.95
CA ALA A 18 10.32 -30.66 0.66
C ALA A 18 9.70 -31.33 1.91
N PRO A 19 8.67 -32.18 1.76
CA PRO A 19 7.98 -32.77 2.90
C PRO A 19 8.89 -33.77 3.64
N ALA A 20 9.12 -33.51 4.92
CA ALA A 20 9.83 -34.43 5.80
C ALA A 20 8.99 -35.70 6.03
N SER A 21 9.62 -36.86 5.84
CA SER A 21 9.00 -38.18 5.96
C SER A 21 8.57 -38.48 7.41
N ALA A 22 7.39 -39.10 7.53
CA ALA A 22 6.85 -39.60 8.78
C ALA A 22 7.76 -40.67 9.40
N LYS A 23 8.14 -40.48 10.67
CA LYS A 23 8.62 -41.57 11.54
C LYS A 23 7.62 -41.78 12.66
N SER A 24 6.94 -42.93 12.59
CA SER A 24 6.34 -43.61 13.73
C SER A 24 7.47 -44.23 14.57
N ASP A 25 7.44 -44.08 15.89
CA ASP A 25 7.17 -45.22 16.77
C ASP A 25 7.10 -44.86 18.26
N SER A 26 6.00 -45.33 18.84
CA SER A 26 5.69 -45.73 20.22
C SER A 26 6.71 -45.62 21.35
N SER A 27 6.26 -45.05 22.47
CA SER A 27 6.63 -45.45 23.84
C SER A 27 5.46 -45.21 24.82
N PRO A 28 5.33 -45.98 25.92
CA PRO A 28 4.07 -46.15 26.68
C PRO A 28 3.78 -45.00 27.68
N PRO A 29 2.53 -44.85 28.16
CA PRO A 29 2.15 -43.77 29.05
C PRO A 29 2.62 -44.08 30.48
N GLY A 30 3.77 -43.53 30.86
CA GLY A 30 4.17 -43.42 32.26
C GLY A 30 3.43 -42.24 32.90
N ALA A 31 2.51 -42.53 33.81
CA ALA A 31 1.84 -41.53 34.64
C ALA A 31 2.87 -40.73 35.45
N VAL A 32 3.05 -39.46 35.10
CA VAL A 32 3.80 -38.50 35.91
C VAL A 32 2.78 -37.68 36.71
N THR A 33 2.71 -37.98 38.00
CA THR A 33 2.00 -37.20 39.01
C THR A 33 2.46 -35.74 39.03
N ASP A 34 1.48 -34.85 38.96
CA ASP A 34 1.60 -33.40 39.11
C ASP A 34 2.32 -33.01 40.41
N GLY A 35 3.45 -32.33 40.23
CA GLY A 35 4.24 -31.71 41.28
C GLY A 35 5.14 -30.63 40.68
N ARG A 36 4.55 -29.63 40.00
CA ARG A 36 5.30 -28.47 39.50
C ARG A 36 5.72 -27.57 40.67
N THR A 37 6.84 -27.91 41.31
CA THR A 37 7.63 -26.94 42.08
C THR A 37 8.13 -25.86 41.12
N THR A 38 7.75 -24.60 41.36
CA THR A 38 8.34 -23.44 40.69
C THR A 38 9.86 -23.53 40.81
N PRO A 39 10.63 -23.48 39.70
CA PRO A 39 12.07 -23.60 39.79
C PRO A 39 12.64 -22.49 40.68
N SER A 40 13.56 -22.84 41.58
CA SER A 40 14.15 -21.85 42.49
C SER A 40 15.09 -20.92 41.72
N THR A 41 15.25 -19.67 42.18
CA THR A 41 16.18 -18.70 41.60
C THR A 41 17.61 -19.26 41.43
N LEU A 42 18.01 -20.20 42.30
CA LEU A 42 19.28 -20.91 42.22
C LEU A 42 19.36 -21.87 41.02
N GLN A 43 18.27 -22.54 40.67
CA GLN A 43 18.22 -23.42 39.49
C GLN A 43 18.38 -22.62 38.20
N PHE A 44 17.76 -21.43 38.10
CA PHE A 44 17.95 -20.54 36.95
C PHE A 44 19.38 -20.01 36.85
N ARG A 45 19.97 -19.57 37.96
CA ARG A 45 21.38 -19.11 37.98
C ARG A 45 22.34 -20.20 37.52
N ASN A 46 22.20 -21.42 38.06
CA ASN A 46 23.06 -22.55 37.68
C ASN A 46 22.90 -22.93 36.21
N GLY A 47 21.68 -22.84 35.66
CA GLY A 47 21.40 -23.05 34.24
C GLY A 47 22.10 -22.04 33.32
N LEU A 48 22.07 -20.75 33.67
CA LEU A 48 22.77 -19.70 32.92
C LEU A 48 24.29 -19.89 32.96
N ILE A 49 24.84 -20.20 34.14
CA ILE A 49 26.28 -20.48 34.29
C ILE A 49 26.69 -21.67 33.43
N ALA A 50 25.91 -22.76 33.43
CA ALA A 50 26.15 -23.93 32.59
C ALA A 50 26.08 -23.61 31.08
N ALA A 51 25.26 -22.63 30.70
CA ALA A 51 25.17 -22.12 29.33
C ALA A 51 26.30 -21.12 28.96
N GLY A 52 27.19 -20.78 29.90
CA GLY A 52 28.27 -19.82 29.70
C GLY A 52 27.81 -18.35 29.76
N ILE A 53 26.70 -18.06 30.43
CA ILE A 53 26.18 -16.71 30.67
C ILE A 53 26.37 -16.38 32.15
N ASP A 54 27.11 -15.31 32.44
CA ASP A 54 27.23 -14.77 33.81
C ASP A 54 25.88 -14.16 34.24
N PRO A 55 25.18 -14.72 35.27
CA PRO A 55 23.90 -14.21 35.75
C PRO A 55 23.95 -12.77 36.27
N ASP A 56 25.13 -12.29 36.68
CA ASP A 56 25.32 -10.95 37.24
C ASP A 56 25.77 -9.91 36.19
N ALA A 57 26.18 -10.37 35.01
CA ALA A 57 26.39 -9.53 33.83
C ALA A 57 25.07 -8.97 33.29
N GLY A 58 25.17 -7.97 32.40
CA GLY A 58 24.00 -7.28 31.84
C GLY A 58 22.98 -8.24 31.20
N GLN A 59 23.42 -9.16 30.33
CA GLN A 59 22.53 -10.12 29.69
C GLN A 59 21.95 -11.12 30.71
N GLY A 60 22.77 -11.59 31.66
CA GLY A 60 22.34 -12.52 32.70
C GLY A 60 21.22 -11.95 33.59
N LYS A 61 21.30 -10.67 33.95
CA LYS A 61 20.26 -9.98 34.72
C LYS A 61 18.94 -9.88 33.97
N VAL A 62 18.98 -9.63 32.66
CA VAL A 62 17.79 -9.64 31.79
C VAL A 62 17.18 -11.05 31.78
N LEU A 63 17.94 -12.08 31.45
CA LEU A 63 17.46 -13.46 31.40
C LEU A 63 16.90 -13.93 32.74
N MET A 64 17.56 -13.63 33.86
CA MET A 64 17.09 -13.99 35.19
C MET A 64 15.71 -13.39 35.50
N ARG A 65 15.47 -12.14 35.11
CA ARG A 65 14.17 -11.47 35.29
C ARG A 65 13.08 -12.16 34.48
N TRP A 66 13.38 -12.48 33.22
CA TRP A 66 12.42 -13.14 32.34
C TRP A 66 12.17 -14.60 32.74
N LEU A 67 13.21 -15.37 33.11
CA LEU A 67 13.08 -16.73 33.64
C LEU A 67 12.20 -16.77 34.89
N ALA A 68 12.33 -15.80 35.79
CA ALA A 68 11.44 -15.67 36.94
C ALA A 68 9.98 -15.39 36.52
N LYS A 69 9.77 -14.57 35.48
CA LYS A 69 8.44 -14.29 34.90
C LYS A 69 7.83 -15.52 34.23
N PHE A 70 8.60 -16.25 33.42
CA PHE A 70 8.20 -17.53 32.81
C PHE A 70 7.78 -18.58 33.84
N ALA A 71 8.51 -18.64 34.96
CA ALA A 71 8.23 -19.58 36.04
C ALA A 71 6.93 -19.25 36.78
N SER A 72 6.59 -17.96 36.87
CA SER A 72 5.51 -17.45 37.71
C SER A 72 4.21 -17.13 36.96
N ASP A 73 4.24 -16.95 35.64
CA ASP A 73 3.05 -16.70 34.81
C ASP A 73 2.68 -17.94 33.98
N PRO A 74 1.58 -18.65 34.32
CA PRO A 74 1.10 -19.82 33.57
C PRO A 74 0.80 -19.53 32.10
N ALA A 75 0.43 -18.30 31.74
CA ALA A 75 0.12 -17.96 30.37
C ALA A 75 1.36 -17.95 29.47
N TRP A 76 2.53 -17.62 30.01
CA TRP A 76 3.81 -17.72 29.30
C TRP A 76 4.19 -19.17 29.01
N GLN A 77 3.90 -20.08 29.94
CA GLN A 77 4.15 -21.51 29.75
C GLN A 77 3.26 -22.10 28.65
N VAL A 78 2.00 -21.67 28.57
CA VAL A 78 1.06 -22.06 27.51
C VAL A 78 1.46 -21.47 26.16
N ALA A 79 1.89 -20.21 26.13
CA ALA A 79 2.28 -19.54 24.89
C ALA A 79 3.52 -20.16 24.25
N LEU A 80 4.58 -20.43 25.02
CA LEU A 80 5.78 -21.13 24.53
C LEU A 80 5.47 -22.53 23.99
N ALA A 81 4.52 -23.24 24.60
CA ALA A 81 4.08 -24.55 24.11
C ALA A 81 3.31 -24.47 22.77
N ARG A 82 2.71 -23.32 22.45
CA ARG A 82 1.99 -23.05 21.19
C ARG A 82 2.87 -22.44 20.10
N GLN A 83 3.99 -21.84 20.45
CA GLN A 83 4.85 -21.06 19.55
C GLN A 83 5.80 -21.91 18.68
N SER A 84 5.53 -23.20 18.50
CA SER A 84 6.31 -24.08 17.60
C SER A 84 6.10 -23.80 16.11
N GLY A 85 5.45 -22.69 15.75
CA GLY A 85 5.30 -22.20 14.38
C GLY A 85 6.38 -21.17 14.05
N GLY A 86 6.86 -21.16 12.80
CA GLY A 86 7.95 -20.27 12.36
C GLY A 86 7.67 -18.76 12.52
N ALA A 87 8.68 -17.94 12.18
CA ALA A 87 8.65 -16.48 12.35
C ALA A 87 7.42 -15.78 11.72
N GLU A 88 6.83 -16.35 10.66
CA GLU A 88 5.61 -15.83 10.03
C GLU A 88 4.41 -15.80 11.00
N ASN A 89 4.26 -16.82 11.85
CA ASN A 89 3.17 -16.88 12.82
C ASN A 89 3.35 -15.85 13.95
N PHE A 90 4.58 -15.44 14.22
CA PHE A 90 4.89 -14.43 15.23
C PHE A 90 4.34 -13.05 14.84
N TRP A 91 4.54 -12.65 13.59
CA TRP A 91 4.08 -11.37 13.06
C TRP A 91 2.57 -11.30 12.82
N SER A 92 1.90 -12.45 12.77
CA SER A 92 0.46 -12.57 12.53
C SER A 92 -0.42 -12.41 13.79
N ALA A 93 0.18 -12.13 14.96
CA ALA A 93 -0.56 -11.95 16.20
C ALA A 93 -1.59 -10.79 16.09
N PRO A 94 -2.81 -10.94 16.63
CA PRO A 94 -3.84 -9.89 16.62
C PRO A 94 -3.50 -8.81 17.64
N LEU A 95 -2.60 -7.89 17.25
CA LEU A 95 -2.13 -6.80 18.09
C LEU A 95 -3.10 -5.62 18.06
N SER A 96 -3.33 -5.00 19.22
CA SER A 96 -3.95 -3.68 19.31
C SER A 96 -3.09 -2.63 18.57
N ALA A 97 -3.66 -1.48 18.22
CA ALA A 97 -2.90 -0.47 17.50
C ALA A 97 -1.70 0.09 18.29
N ASP A 98 -1.86 0.27 19.61
CA ASP A 98 -0.77 0.69 20.50
C ASP A 98 0.31 -0.39 20.61
N ASP A 99 -0.08 -1.66 20.71
CA ASP A 99 0.86 -2.78 20.76
C ASP A 99 1.64 -2.94 19.45
N ARG A 100 0.99 -2.73 18.30
CA ARG A 100 1.68 -2.70 16.99
C ARG A 100 2.74 -1.61 16.98
N LEU A 101 2.37 -0.38 17.35
CA LEU A 101 3.31 0.74 17.33
C LEU A 101 4.47 0.51 18.30
N ARG A 102 4.19 0.02 19.52
CA ARG A 102 5.22 -0.32 20.49
C ARG A 102 6.16 -1.41 19.99
N MET A 103 5.63 -2.45 19.34
CA MET A 103 6.43 -3.52 18.74
C MET A 103 7.32 -3.00 17.61
N LEU A 104 6.83 -2.09 16.77
CA LEU A 104 7.62 -1.41 15.74
C LEU A 104 8.74 -0.55 16.34
N GLN A 105 8.46 0.18 17.42
CA GLN A 105 9.48 0.97 18.13
C GLN A 105 10.59 0.09 18.73
N LEU A 106 10.24 -1.07 19.32
CA LEU A 106 11.23 -2.04 19.82
C LEU A 106 12.07 -2.64 18.67
N LEU A 107 11.45 -2.90 17.51
CA LEU A 107 12.19 -3.33 16.31
C LEU A 107 13.16 -2.28 15.81
N LYS A 108 12.75 -1.01 15.80
CA LYS A 108 13.63 0.11 15.48
C LYS A 108 14.81 0.15 16.45
N ASP A 109 14.57 0.09 17.76
CA ASP A 109 15.64 0.13 18.76
C ASP A 109 16.66 -0.99 18.54
N MET A 110 16.20 -2.22 18.28
CA MET A 110 17.07 -3.34 17.93
C MET A 110 17.85 -3.11 16.63
N ALA A 111 17.21 -2.56 15.59
CA ALA A 111 17.84 -2.26 14.31
C ALA A 111 18.92 -1.16 14.43
N MET A 112 18.77 -0.25 15.39
CA MET A 112 19.69 0.85 15.64
C MET A 112 20.86 0.47 16.56
N ASP A 113 20.71 -0.56 17.40
CA ASP A 113 21.72 -0.99 18.38
C ASP A 113 22.88 -1.80 17.74
N SER A 114 22.65 -2.48 16.61
CA SER A 114 23.68 -3.30 15.96
C SER A 114 24.38 -2.55 14.81
N GLN A 115 25.67 -2.22 14.97
CA GLN A 115 26.50 -1.73 13.85
C GLN A 115 26.99 -2.86 12.92
N LYS A 116 26.77 -4.15 13.27
CA LYS A 116 27.35 -5.29 12.56
C LYS A 116 26.38 -6.40 12.17
N ASP A 117 25.19 -6.49 12.74
CA ASP A 117 24.33 -7.66 12.59
C ASP A 117 22.88 -7.25 12.32
N CYS A 118 22.61 -6.78 11.10
CA CYS A 118 21.24 -6.64 10.60
C CYS A 118 20.59 -8.01 10.28
N HIS A 119 20.98 -9.04 11.01
CA HIS A 119 20.34 -10.33 10.99
C HIS A 119 19.47 -10.38 12.24
N LEU A 120 18.17 -10.09 12.09
CA LEU A 120 17.20 -10.62 13.04
C LEU A 120 17.44 -12.14 13.03
N PRO A 121 17.92 -12.75 14.13
CA PRO A 121 18.05 -14.19 14.16
C PRO A 121 16.67 -14.79 13.86
N PRO A 122 16.60 -15.94 13.19
CA PRO A 122 15.34 -16.64 13.05
C PRO A 122 14.76 -16.81 14.45
N ALA A 123 13.63 -16.16 14.71
CA ALA A 123 12.96 -16.14 16.02
C ALA A 123 12.50 -17.54 16.48
N ALA A 124 12.76 -18.58 15.70
CA ALA A 124 12.51 -19.97 16.01
C ALA A 124 13.62 -20.86 15.42
N GLY A 125 14.57 -21.33 16.24
CA GLY A 125 15.43 -22.44 15.83
C GLY A 125 16.84 -22.53 16.45
N ALA A 126 17.03 -23.58 17.26
CA ALA A 126 18.26 -24.28 17.68
C ALA A 126 19.23 -23.67 18.71
N ASP A 127 19.43 -22.37 18.89
CA ASP A 127 20.35 -21.90 19.96
C ASP A 127 20.09 -20.49 20.52
N PHE A 128 18.93 -20.29 21.16
CA PHE A 128 18.61 -19.05 21.89
C PHE A 128 19.69 -18.67 22.93
N LEU A 129 20.35 -19.67 23.53
CA LEU A 129 21.39 -19.42 24.54
C LEU A 129 22.71 -18.97 23.91
N ALA A 130 23.11 -19.47 22.74
CA ALA A 130 24.20 -18.87 21.97
C ALA A 130 23.85 -17.46 21.52
N PHE A 131 22.62 -17.24 21.04
CA PHE A 131 22.18 -15.92 20.66
C PHE A 131 22.28 -14.93 21.85
N ALA A 132 21.66 -15.27 22.99
CA ALA A 132 21.64 -14.42 24.18
C ALA A 132 23.04 -14.14 24.76
N ARG A 133 24.02 -15.04 24.54
CA ARG A 133 25.44 -14.80 24.88
C ARG A 133 26.06 -13.70 24.03
N THR A 134 25.70 -13.63 22.76
CA THR A 134 26.30 -12.70 21.78
C THR A 134 25.55 -11.37 21.66
N SER A 135 24.30 -11.30 22.14
CA SER A 135 23.48 -10.09 22.10
C SER A 135 23.89 -9.05 23.13
N SER A 136 23.59 -7.77 22.86
CA SER A 136 23.64 -6.72 23.88
C SER A 136 22.53 -6.94 24.93
N PRO A 137 22.70 -6.49 26.19
CA PRO A 137 21.63 -6.53 27.18
C PRO A 137 20.37 -5.78 26.75
N ARG A 138 20.53 -4.69 26.00
CA ARG A 138 19.40 -3.87 25.49
C ARG A 138 18.62 -4.63 24.42
N PHE A 139 19.31 -5.15 23.41
CA PHE A 139 18.70 -5.98 22.38
C PHE A 139 17.91 -7.13 22.99
N LEU A 140 18.51 -7.82 23.97
CA LEU A 140 17.87 -8.94 24.63
C LEU A 140 16.59 -8.51 25.38
N GLU A 141 16.60 -7.37 26.06
CA GLU A 141 15.41 -6.83 26.73
C GLU A 141 14.30 -6.47 25.71
N ASP A 142 14.65 -5.83 24.59
CA ASP A 142 13.68 -5.41 23.56
C ASP A 142 13.02 -6.61 22.90
N MET A 143 13.80 -7.65 22.57
CA MET A 143 13.27 -8.91 22.04
C MET A 143 12.30 -9.58 23.02
N MET A 144 12.63 -9.59 24.31
CA MET A 144 11.75 -10.18 25.32
C MET A 144 10.46 -9.37 25.52
N GLN A 145 10.51 -8.05 25.40
CA GLN A 145 9.32 -7.20 25.39
C GLN A 145 8.42 -7.47 24.17
N ILE A 146 9.00 -7.71 22.99
CA ILE A 146 8.25 -8.09 21.78
C ILE A 146 7.54 -9.46 21.97
N LEU A 147 8.21 -10.43 22.60
CA LEU A 147 7.59 -11.69 23.02
C LEU A 147 6.42 -11.45 24.00
N GLU A 148 6.60 -10.56 24.97
CA GLU A 148 5.55 -10.22 25.93
C GLU A 148 4.31 -9.64 25.26
N ILE A 149 4.48 -8.67 24.36
CA ILE A 149 3.38 -8.05 23.60
C ILE A 149 2.59 -9.14 22.87
N SER A 150 3.29 -10.05 22.19
CA SER A 150 2.68 -11.14 21.42
C SER A 150 1.91 -12.14 22.30
N ILE A 151 2.38 -12.39 23.52
CA ILE A 151 1.72 -13.29 24.46
C ILE A 151 0.50 -12.64 25.11
N ASN A 152 0.60 -11.35 25.42
CA ASN A 152 -0.50 -10.61 26.04
C ASN A 152 -1.63 -10.32 25.05
N SER A 153 -1.32 -10.09 23.77
CA SER A 153 -2.35 -9.93 22.72
C SER A 153 -3.17 -11.21 22.51
N ALA A 154 -2.57 -12.39 22.64
CA ALA A 154 -3.28 -13.67 22.59
C ALA A 154 -4.29 -13.87 23.74
N LYS A 155 -4.19 -13.10 24.84
CA LYS A 155 -5.09 -13.18 26.00
C LYS A 155 -6.38 -12.37 25.81
N SER A 156 -6.34 -11.33 24.99
CA SER A 156 -7.44 -10.40 24.83
C SER A 156 -7.92 -10.47 23.38
N PRO A 157 -9.16 -10.91 23.11
CA PRO A 157 -9.72 -10.81 21.77
C PRO A 157 -9.91 -9.32 21.46
N HIS A 158 -8.89 -8.71 20.87
CA HIS A 158 -9.03 -7.41 20.26
C HIS A 158 -9.94 -7.57 19.03
N PRO A 159 -10.84 -6.60 18.75
CA PRO A 159 -11.51 -6.55 17.47
C PRO A 159 -10.44 -6.64 16.39
N GLN A 160 -10.59 -7.57 15.44
CA GLN A 160 -9.70 -7.55 14.29
C GLN A 160 -9.90 -6.22 13.58
N ASP A 161 -8.81 -5.47 13.45
CA ASP A 161 -8.80 -4.27 12.63
C ASP A 161 -9.09 -4.68 11.18
N GLN A 162 -10.28 -4.31 10.71
CA GLN A 162 -10.71 -4.54 9.34
C GLN A 162 -10.69 -3.19 8.61
N TYR A 163 -9.54 -2.89 8.00
CA TYR A 163 -9.40 -1.74 7.11
C TYR A 163 -9.73 -2.15 5.69
N SER A 164 -10.41 -1.26 4.96
CA SER A 164 -10.59 -1.44 3.52
C SER A 164 -9.24 -1.33 2.79
N VAL A 165 -9.13 -1.94 1.61
CA VAL A 165 -7.94 -1.79 0.74
C VAL A 165 -7.66 -0.31 0.47
N THR A 166 -8.71 0.48 0.25
CA THR A 166 -8.61 1.94 0.10
C THR A 166 -7.98 2.63 1.32
N ASP A 167 -8.43 2.33 2.54
CA ASP A 167 -7.90 2.97 3.74
C ASP A 167 -6.39 2.72 3.91
N LEU A 168 -5.94 1.53 3.49
CA LEU A 168 -4.55 1.12 3.53
C LEU A 168 -3.72 1.80 2.43
N LEU A 169 -4.26 1.91 1.21
CA LEU A 169 -3.63 2.66 0.12
C LEU A 169 -3.46 4.14 0.46
N ASP A 170 -4.48 4.77 1.07
CA ASP A 170 -4.38 6.18 1.48
C ASP A 170 -3.34 6.38 2.60
N ALA A 171 -3.20 5.40 3.50
CA ALA A 171 -2.17 5.44 4.53
C ALA A 171 -0.76 5.27 3.94
N ASP A 172 -0.58 4.32 3.02
CA ASP A 172 0.70 4.09 2.33
C ASP A 172 1.07 5.29 1.44
N ALA A 173 0.11 5.90 0.75
CA ALA A 173 0.33 7.12 -0.03
C ALA A 173 0.80 8.31 0.85
N ARG A 174 0.27 8.43 2.07
CA ARG A 174 0.72 9.45 3.04
C ARG A 174 2.11 9.16 3.57
N LEU A 175 2.43 7.89 3.80
CA LEU A 175 3.77 7.46 4.18
C LEU A 175 4.77 7.76 3.06
N ASN A 176 4.43 7.47 1.80
CA ASN A 176 5.26 7.74 0.62
C ASN A 176 5.47 9.24 0.34
N ALA A 177 4.59 10.11 0.85
CA ALA A 177 4.79 11.56 0.80
C ALA A 177 5.86 12.06 1.79
N THR A 178 6.33 11.21 2.72
CA THR A 178 7.46 11.54 3.59
C THR A 178 8.77 11.41 2.80
N PRO A 179 9.60 12.47 2.74
CA PRO A 179 10.84 12.43 1.96
C PRO A 179 11.73 11.26 2.37
N SER A 180 12.10 10.41 1.41
CA SER A 180 12.97 9.27 1.67
C SER A 180 14.34 9.74 2.15
N VAL A 181 14.85 9.13 3.21
CA VAL A 181 16.23 9.32 3.67
C VAL A 181 17.08 8.13 3.23
N ALA A 182 18.26 8.40 2.68
CA ALA A 182 19.17 7.34 2.27
C ALA A 182 19.67 6.55 3.50
N PRO A 183 19.67 5.19 3.49
CA PRO A 183 20.22 4.41 4.59
C PRO A 183 21.70 4.77 4.81
N GLY A 184 22.15 4.81 6.07
CA GLY A 184 23.48 5.28 6.42
C GLY A 184 23.62 6.80 6.55
N THR A 185 22.52 7.55 6.41
CA THR A 185 22.49 9.01 6.60
C THR A 185 21.54 9.41 7.73
N HIS A 186 21.67 10.64 8.24
CA HIS A 186 20.79 11.23 9.26
C HIS A 186 20.61 10.38 10.54
N GLY A 187 21.64 9.64 10.93
CA GLY A 187 21.63 8.81 12.13
C GLY A 187 21.10 7.39 11.94
N TYR A 188 20.63 7.01 10.75
CA TYR A 188 20.22 5.65 10.45
C TYR A 188 21.40 4.77 10.01
N PRO A 189 21.46 3.48 10.40
CA PRO A 189 22.46 2.55 9.89
C PRO A 189 22.29 2.30 8.38
N PRO A 190 23.31 1.80 7.67
CA PRO A 190 23.17 1.42 6.27
C PRO A 190 22.29 0.17 6.09
N GLY A 191 21.75 0.00 4.88
CA GLY A 191 21.01 -1.21 4.49
C GLY A 191 19.60 -1.33 5.09
N ALA A 192 19.13 -2.57 5.21
CA ALA A 192 17.75 -2.89 5.61
C ALA A 192 17.38 -2.38 7.01
N CYS A 193 18.32 -2.35 7.96
CA CYS A 193 18.07 -1.86 9.32
C CYS A 193 17.82 -0.35 9.34
N GLY A 194 18.53 0.42 8.49
CA GLY A 194 18.25 1.84 8.32
C GLY A 194 16.89 2.09 7.71
N ALA A 195 16.52 1.28 6.72
CA ALA A 195 15.20 1.34 6.09
C ALA A 195 14.06 1.02 7.06
N LEU A 196 14.22 -0.02 7.89
CA LEU A 196 13.28 -0.38 8.95
C LEU A 196 13.14 0.76 9.96
N ALA A 197 14.26 1.24 10.51
CA ALA A 197 14.25 2.31 11.51
C ALA A 197 13.60 3.60 10.96
N PHE A 198 13.94 3.99 9.73
CA PHE A 198 13.30 5.11 9.05
C PHE A 198 11.80 4.90 8.86
N SER A 199 11.38 3.71 8.41
CA SER A 199 9.97 3.41 8.18
C SER A 199 9.16 3.49 9.47
N VAL A 200 9.70 3.00 10.58
CA VAL A 200 9.07 3.09 11.90
C VAL A 200 8.92 4.56 12.34
N ASP A 201 9.96 5.38 12.17
CA ASP A 201 9.89 6.81 12.50
C ASP A 201 8.90 7.57 11.63
N ALA A 202 8.86 7.24 10.34
CA ALA A 202 7.88 7.82 9.42
C ALA A 202 6.44 7.44 9.82
N ILE A 203 6.20 6.19 10.22
CA ILE A 203 4.89 5.74 10.73
C ILE A 203 4.53 6.44 12.04
N ASP A 204 5.45 6.52 13.00
CA ASP A 204 5.21 7.13 14.31
C ASP A 204 4.84 8.62 14.19
N GLY A 205 5.44 9.31 13.22
CA GLY A 205 5.17 10.72 12.89
C GLY A 205 3.85 10.99 12.17
N LEU A 206 3.11 9.97 11.72
CA LEU A 206 1.81 10.16 11.07
C LEU A 206 0.72 10.54 12.09
N PRO A 207 -0.27 11.37 11.68
CA PRO A 207 -1.42 11.67 12.52
C PRO A 207 -2.38 10.47 12.60
N GLU A 208 -3.21 10.44 13.64
CA GLU A 208 -4.37 9.54 13.68
C GLU A 208 -5.46 9.97 12.68
N PRO A 209 -6.21 9.04 12.05
CA PRO A 209 -6.12 7.57 12.15
C PRO A 209 -5.11 6.92 11.18
N VAL A 210 -4.31 7.72 10.47
CA VAL A 210 -3.40 7.25 9.40
C VAL A 210 -2.30 6.36 9.98
N ARG A 211 -1.75 6.74 11.14
CA ARG A 211 -0.74 5.96 11.85
C ARG A 211 -1.18 4.54 12.17
N GLN A 212 -2.41 4.34 12.65
CA GLN A 212 -2.94 3.01 12.98
C GLN A 212 -3.05 2.09 11.76
N ARG A 213 -3.40 2.67 10.60
CA ARG A 213 -3.52 1.96 9.33
C ARG A 213 -2.16 1.64 8.74
N ALA A 214 -1.24 2.60 8.77
CA ALA A 214 0.14 2.43 8.30
C ALA A 214 0.89 1.39 9.13
N SER A 215 0.75 1.42 10.47
CA SER A 215 1.36 0.41 11.34
C SER A 215 0.77 -0.99 11.12
N PHE A 216 -0.53 -1.08 10.85
CA PHE A 216 -1.19 -2.33 10.47
C PHE A 216 -0.67 -2.87 9.14
N GLU A 217 -0.63 -2.05 8.09
CA GLU A 217 -0.16 -2.45 6.76
C GLU A 217 1.31 -2.89 6.81
N PHE A 218 2.16 -2.16 7.54
CA PHE A 218 3.56 -2.48 7.68
C PHE A 218 3.79 -3.82 8.40
N MET A 219 3.06 -4.08 9.49
CA MET A 219 3.07 -5.38 10.18
C MET A 219 2.58 -6.49 9.27
N ARG A 220 1.53 -6.25 8.47
CA ARG A 220 1.01 -7.20 7.49
C ARG A 220 2.10 -7.60 6.49
N MET A 221 2.79 -6.63 5.91
CA MET A 221 3.89 -6.87 4.98
C MET A 221 5.06 -7.64 5.63
N MET A 222 5.44 -7.31 6.86
CA MET A 222 6.48 -8.06 7.59
C MET A 222 6.09 -9.52 7.87
N SER A 223 4.79 -9.81 7.98
CA SER A 223 4.27 -11.18 8.12
C SER A 223 4.24 -11.99 6.81
N GLY A 224 4.77 -11.42 5.70
CA GLY A 224 4.73 -12.05 4.38
C GLY A 224 3.37 -11.97 3.70
N GLN A 225 2.41 -11.27 4.30
CA GLN A 225 1.11 -11.02 3.67
C GLN A 225 1.24 -9.93 2.61
N LYS A 226 0.41 -10.05 1.59
CA LYS A 226 0.41 -9.17 0.43
C LYS A 226 0.05 -7.73 0.82
N ALA A 227 0.79 -6.76 0.27
CA ALA A 227 0.50 -5.35 0.44
C ALA A 227 -0.81 -4.94 -0.29
N ALA A 228 -1.40 -3.83 0.12
CA ALA A 228 -2.65 -3.32 -0.44
C ALA A 228 -2.50 -2.95 -1.92
N PHE A 229 -1.37 -2.33 -2.29
CA PHE A 229 -1.07 -2.00 -3.69
C PHE A 229 -0.95 -3.26 -4.55
N ASP A 230 -0.26 -4.30 -4.09
CA ASP A 230 -0.15 -5.54 -4.87
C ASP A 230 -1.52 -6.23 -4.99
N THR A 231 -2.37 -6.13 -3.96
CA THR A 231 -3.75 -6.67 -4.01
C THR A 231 -4.55 -6.01 -5.13
N VAL A 232 -4.43 -4.68 -5.29
CA VAL A 232 -5.06 -3.95 -6.39
C VAL A 232 -4.41 -4.24 -7.73
N LEU A 233 -3.08 -4.27 -7.83
CA LEU A 233 -2.38 -4.51 -9.10
C LEU A 233 -2.66 -5.89 -9.70
N ASP A 234 -2.92 -6.91 -8.87
CA ASP A 234 -3.34 -8.22 -9.35
C ASP A 234 -4.81 -8.27 -9.80
N SER A 235 -5.66 -7.38 -9.28
CA SER A 235 -7.07 -7.30 -9.67
C SER A 235 -7.59 -5.86 -9.75
N PRO A 236 -7.14 -5.07 -10.75
CA PRO A 236 -7.52 -3.66 -10.84
C PRO A 236 -9.03 -3.48 -10.99
N SER A 237 -9.70 -4.34 -11.75
CA SER A 237 -11.15 -4.26 -11.95
C SER A 237 -11.96 -4.41 -10.67
N ALA A 238 -11.54 -5.28 -9.74
CA ALA A 238 -12.23 -5.43 -8.46
C ALA A 238 -12.14 -4.15 -7.62
N TYR A 239 -10.96 -3.51 -7.61
CA TYR A 239 -10.77 -2.23 -6.92
C TYR A 239 -11.56 -1.08 -7.59
N LEU A 240 -11.60 -1.06 -8.93
CA LEU A 240 -12.40 -0.09 -9.67
C LEU A 240 -13.90 -0.22 -9.35
N ASP A 241 -14.41 -1.44 -9.20
CA ASP A 241 -15.83 -1.68 -8.86
C ASP A 241 -16.15 -1.33 -7.41
N ASP A 242 -15.21 -1.52 -6.48
CA ASP A 242 -15.41 -1.20 -5.06
C ASP A 242 -15.21 0.29 -4.75
N ALA A 243 -14.08 0.89 -5.14
CA ALA A 243 -13.68 2.23 -4.69
C ALA A 243 -14.08 3.36 -5.65
N PHE A 244 -14.41 3.02 -6.90
CA PHE A 244 -14.75 3.95 -7.99
C PHE A 244 -16.16 3.71 -8.54
N ASP A 245 -17.08 3.18 -7.71
CA ASP A 245 -18.51 3.27 -7.98
C ASP A 245 -19.03 4.66 -7.56
N GLU A 246 -19.85 5.27 -8.40
CA GLU A 246 -20.47 6.57 -8.14
C GLU A 246 -21.33 6.62 -6.86
N ARG A 247 -21.78 5.46 -6.37
CA ARG A 247 -22.49 5.32 -5.09
C ARG A 247 -21.57 5.50 -3.88
N GLN A 248 -20.26 5.37 -4.07
CA GLN A 248 -19.23 5.59 -3.04
C GLN A 248 -18.74 7.04 -3.01
N LEU A 249 -19.29 7.91 -3.86
CA LEU A 249 -19.02 9.34 -3.77
C LEU A 249 -19.68 9.95 -2.53
N PRO A 250 -19.11 11.02 -1.97
CA PRO A 250 -19.79 11.83 -0.97
C PRO A 250 -21.19 12.24 -1.43
N GLU A 251 -22.14 12.29 -0.48
CA GLU A 251 -23.55 12.61 -0.76
C GLU A 251 -23.73 13.94 -1.52
N THR A 252 -22.85 14.88 -1.20
CA THR A 252 -22.68 16.19 -1.82
C THR A 252 -22.57 16.13 -3.34
N LEU A 253 -21.75 15.23 -3.87
CA LEU A 253 -21.62 14.98 -5.31
C LEU A 253 -22.74 14.07 -5.81
N ARG A 254 -23.03 12.99 -5.08
CA ARG A 254 -23.94 11.92 -5.52
C ARG A 254 -25.34 12.43 -5.85
N ARG A 255 -25.85 13.41 -5.09
CA ARG A 255 -27.18 14.01 -5.31
C ARG A 255 -27.31 14.84 -6.59
N HIS A 256 -26.18 15.26 -7.18
CA HIS A 256 -26.13 16.04 -8.42
C HIS A 256 -25.97 15.16 -9.66
N LEU A 257 -25.74 13.86 -9.48
CA LEU A 257 -25.61 12.95 -10.60
C LEU A 257 -26.99 12.67 -11.22
N PRO A 258 -27.06 12.52 -12.55
CA PRO A 258 -28.29 12.12 -13.22
C PRO A 258 -28.79 10.76 -12.73
N ALA A 259 -30.09 10.52 -12.88
CA ALA A 259 -30.68 9.22 -12.56
C ALA A 259 -30.11 8.12 -13.47
N ASP A 260 -30.04 6.89 -12.94
CA ASP A 260 -29.69 5.69 -13.71
C ASP A 260 -30.58 5.58 -14.98
N GLY A 261 -29.97 5.34 -16.13
CA GLY A 261 -30.65 5.24 -17.43
C GLY A 261 -30.92 6.56 -18.15
N SER A 262 -30.74 7.72 -17.51
CA SER A 262 -31.11 9.02 -18.09
C SER A 262 -30.18 9.53 -19.20
N ARG A 263 -28.96 9.00 -19.29
CA ARG A 263 -27.93 9.37 -20.28
C ARG A 263 -27.27 8.10 -20.85
N PRO A 264 -27.97 7.37 -21.74
CA PRO A 264 -27.43 6.15 -22.34
C PRO A 264 -26.25 6.47 -23.27
N LEU A 265 -25.26 5.58 -23.27
CA LEU A 265 -24.10 5.63 -24.16
C LEU A 265 -24.02 4.37 -25.02
N PRO A 266 -23.34 4.40 -26.18
CA PRO A 266 -23.33 3.29 -27.13
C PRO A 266 -22.52 2.06 -26.67
N TYR A 267 -22.01 2.06 -25.44
CA TYR A 267 -21.17 1.01 -24.88
C TYR A 267 -21.46 0.78 -23.40
N SER A 268 -21.24 -0.44 -22.93
CA SER A 268 -21.09 -0.78 -21.51
C SER A 268 -19.61 -0.79 -21.13
N ARG A 269 -18.74 -1.22 -22.04
CA ARG A 269 -17.29 -1.19 -21.88
C ARG A 269 -16.58 -0.79 -23.17
N LEU A 270 -15.61 0.11 -23.06
CA LEU A 270 -14.78 0.58 -24.15
C LEU A 270 -13.31 0.42 -23.74
N THR A 271 -12.57 -0.41 -24.48
CA THR A 271 -11.17 -0.71 -24.20
C THR A 271 -10.27 -0.12 -25.28
N PHE A 272 -9.26 0.64 -24.86
CA PHE A 272 -8.14 1.08 -25.69
C PHE A 272 -6.88 0.31 -25.31
N GLU A 273 -6.18 -0.21 -26.31
CA GLU A 273 -4.82 -0.72 -26.15
C GLU A 273 -3.88 0.25 -26.85
N ALA A 274 -2.92 0.79 -26.11
CA ALA A 274 -2.07 1.88 -26.59
C ALA A 274 -0.65 1.79 -26.03
N ASP A 275 0.22 2.63 -26.57
CA ASP A 275 1.61 2.80 -26.14
C ASP A 275 1.88 4.25 -25.78
N TRP A 276 2.58 4.46 -24.66
CA TRP A 276 3.28 5.72 -24.39
C TRP A 276 4.61 5.70 -25.14
N VAL A 277 4.85 6.73 -25.94
CA VAL A 277 6.06 6.87 -26.77
C VAL A 277 6.71 8.22 -26.51
N ASN A 278 7.86 8.23 -25.84
CA ASN A 278 8.70 9.40 -25.66
C ASN A 278 10.00 9.23 -26.46
N LYS A 279 10.26 10.16 -27.40
CA LYS A 279 11.47 10.11 -28.24
C LYS A 279 12.75 10.46 -27.49
N LYS A 280 12.65 11.23 -26.40
CA LYS A 280 13.79 11.61 -25.55
C LYS A 280 14.15 10.51 -24.57
N THR A 281 13.15 9.77 -24.08
CA THR A 281 13.33 8.65 -23.16
C THR A 281 12.70 7.35 -23.67
N PRO A 282 13.20 6.75 -24.76
CA PRO A 282 12.59 5.56 -25.35
C PRO A 282 12.56 4.33 -24.42
N ALA A 283 13.43 4.30 -23.41
CA ALA A 283 13.46 3.25 -22.40
C ALA A 283 12.22 3.25 -21.49
N ASP A 284 11.52 4.39 -21.40
CA ASP A 284 10.33 4.57 -20.57
C ASP A 284 9.03 4.31 -21.37
N ASN A 285 9.15 3.94 -22.64
CA ASN A 285 7.99 3.57 -23.46
C ASN A 285 7.27 2.38 -22.84
N ALA A 286 5.96 2.50 -22.68
CA ALA A 286 5.15 1.51 -21.99
C ALA A 286 3.85 1.23 -22.75
N ALA A 287 3.58 -0.05 -22.97
CA ALA A 287 2.26 -0.52 -23.38
C ALA A 287 1.29 -0.42 -22.20
N PHE A 288 0.09 0.06 -22.48
CA PHE A 288 -0.98 0.13 -21.49
C PHE A 288 -2.33 -0.22 -22.10
N ARG A 289 -3.26 -0.58 -21.21
CA ARG A 289 -4.66 -0.85 -21.53
C ARG A 289 -5.54 0.09 -20.72
N ASN A 290 -6.41 0.85 -21.38
CA ASN A 290 -7.37 1.72 -20.72
C ASN A 290 -8.80 1.19 -20.95
N VAL A 291 -9.55 0.98 -19.88
CA VAL A 291 -10.91 0.43 -19.92
C VAL A 291 -11.86 1.43 -19.31
N PHE A 292 -12.76 1.99 -20.13
CA PHE A 292 -13.88 2.82 -19.71
C PHE A 292 -15.13 1.96 -19.53
N ILE A 293 -15.87 2.19 -18.44
CA ILE A 293 -17.04 1.42 -18.06
C ILE A 293 -18.20 2.39 -17.80
N ASN A 294 -19.26 2.19 -18.57
CA ASN A 294 -20.54 2.84 -18.38
C ASN A 294 -21.48 1.85 -17.67
N ARG A 295 -21.58 1.98 -16.35
CA ARG A 295 -22.30 1.01 -15.50
C ARG A 295 -23.81 1.22 -15.50
N ARG A 296 -24.26 2.48 -15.58
CA ARG A 296 -25.65 2.85 -15.25
C ARG A 296 -26.34 3.73 -16.27
N ASN A 297 -25.68 4.09 -17.37
CA ASN A 297 -26.27 5.00 -18.36
C ASN A 297 -26.75 6.32 -17.70
N ASN A 298 -26.01 6.84 -16.73
CA ASN A 298 -26.26 8.14 -16.09
C ASN A 298 -25.23 9.21 -16.52
N GLY A 299 -24.34 8.88 -17.45
CA GLY A 299 -23.26 9.75 -17.93
C GLY A 299 -22.02 9.75 -17.04
N VAL A 300 -22.00 8.97 -15.96
CA VAL A 300 -20.78 8.75 -15.17
C VAL A 300 -19.99 7.59 -15.77
N ILE A 301 -18.69 7.79 -15.95
CA ILE A 301 -17.77 6.81 -16.50
C ILE A 301 -16.69 6.50 -15.48
N ALA A 302 -16.55 5.23 -15.12
CA ALA A 302 -15.39 4.74 -14.40
C ALA A 302 -14.36 4.27 -15.43
N TYR A 303 -13.09 4.59 -15.24
CA TYR A 303 -12.03 4.01 -16.06
C TYR A 303 -10.85 3.53 -15.24
N VAL A 304 -10.18 2.50 -15.76
CA VAL A 304 -8.88 2.04 -15.28
C VAL A 304 -7.90 1.95 -16.44
N ALA A 305 -6.75 2.62 -16.31
CA ALA A 305 -5.59 2.41 -17.15
C ALA A 305 -4.60 1.51 -16.42
N THR A 306 -4.18 0.41 -17.03
CA THR A 306 -3.25 -0.55 -16.45
C THR A 306 -2.02 -0.70 -17.34
N ALA A 307 -0.84 -0.71 -16.73
CA ALA A 307 0.40 -1.11 -17.38
C ALA A 307 1.23 -1.97 -16.41
N GLN A 308 2.43 -2.36 -16.82
CA GLN A 308 3.32 -3.11 -15.94
C GLN A 308 3.68 -2.26 -14.71
N GLY A 309 3.26 -2.69 -13.52
CA GLY A 309 3.64 -2.10 -12.24
C GLY A 309 2.78 -0.93 -11.75
N TRP A 310 1.78 -0.50 -12.51
CA TRP A 310 0.87 0.57 -12.07
C TRP A 310 -0.54 0.44 -12.66
N SER A 311 -1.51 1.08 -11.99
CA SER A 311 -2.87 1.27 -12.46
C SER A 311 -3.39 2.66 -12.05
N ASP A 312 -3.96 3.40 -13.00
CA ASP A 312 -4.63 4.69 -12.78
C ASP A 312 -6.14 4.48 -12.82
N PHE A 313 -6.82 4.90 -11.77
CA PHE A 313 -8.25 4.77 -11.58
C PHE A 313 -8.89 6.14 -11.58
N THR A 314 -10.00 6.29 -12.31
CA THR A 314 -10.73 7.54 -12.34
C THR A 314 -12.23 7.30 -12.47
N LEU A 315 -12.99 8.17 -11.82
CA LEU A 315 -14.43 8.32 -12.01
C LEU A 315 -14.70 9.72 -12.54
N SER A 316 -15.35 9.84 -13.69
CA SER A 316 -15.62 11.11 -14.35
C SER A 316 -17.10 11.30 -14.67
N TYR A 317 -17.53 12.55 -14.71
CA TYR A 317 -18.83 12.96 -15.22
C TYR A 317 -18.64 14.10 -16.21
N GLY A 318 -18.93 13.82 -17.49
CA GLY A 318 -18.47 14.67 -18.57
C GLY A 318 -16.94 14.77 -18.57
N ILE A 319 -16.43 15.99 -18.70
CA ILE A 319 -14.99 16.30 -18.61
C ILE A 319 -14.48 16.53 -17.18
N ALA A 320 -15.36 16.54 -16.17
CA ALA A 320 -14.94 16.65 -14.78
C ALA A 320 -14.52 15.30 -14.23
N ILE A 321 -13.38 15.29 -13.54
CA ILE A 321 -12.90 14.17 -12.75
C ILE A 321 -13.53 14.30 -11.37
N LEU A 322 -14.33 13.33 -10.97
CA LEU A 322 -14.97 13.28 -9.65
C LEU A 322 -14.06 12.63 -8.61
N ARG A 323 -13.29 11.62 -9.03
CA ARG A 323 -12.35 10.89 -8.17
C ARG A 323 -11.22 10.31 -9.01
N THR A 324 -10.01 10.28 -8.47
CA THR A 324 -8.83 9.70 -9.13
C THR A 324 -7.85 9.10 -8.12
N GLN A 325 -7.11 8.07 -8.52
CA GLN A 325 -5.99 7.51 -7.76
C GLN A 325 -5.06 6.73 -8.68
N VAL A 326 -3.76 6.93 -8.54
CA VAL A 326 -2.75 6.04 -9.13
C VAL A 326 -2.30 5.07 -8.05
N VAL A 327 -2.37 3.78 -8.35
CA VAL A 327 -1.81 2.71 -7.53
C VAL A 327 -0.60 2.15 -8.25
N ALA A 328 0.55 2.24 -7.60
CA ALA A 328 1.82 1.74 -8.11
C ALA A 328 2.69 1.29 -6.94
N ARG A 329 3.77 0.57 -7.24
CA ARG A 329 4.78 0.29 -6.21
C ARG A 329 5.63 1.54 -5.97
N GLY A 330 5.70 1.99 -4.73
CA GLY A 330 6.59 3.07 -4.35
C GLY A 330 6.01 4.47 -4.42
N SER A 331 6.84 5.45 -4.77
CA SER A 331 6.49 6.87 -4.67
C SER A 331 5.36 7.30 -5.60
N ASP A 332 5.02 6.46 -6.59
CA ASP A 332 4.00 6.75 -7.58
C ASP A 332 2.59 6.39 -7.09
N LEU A 333 2.46 5.74 -5.93
CA LEU A 333 1.18 5.57 -5.24
C LEU A 333 0.67 6.93 -4.75
N THR A 334 -0.53 7.32 -5.18
CA THR A 334 -1.15 8.57 -4.78
C THR A 334 -2.27 8.34 -3.77
N GLN A 335 -2.53 9.35 -2.95
CA GLN A 335 -3.76 9.41 -2.19
C GLN A 335 -4.95 9.46 -3.16
N ARG A 336 -6.10 8.96 -2.73
CA ARG A 336 -7.33 9.04 -3.50
C ARG A 336 -7.87 10.46 -3.49
N GLY A 337 -7.74 11.15 -4.62
CA GLY A 337 -8.31 12.47 -4.81
C GLY A 337 -9.82 12.39 -5.03
N THR A 338 -10.61 13.22 -4.35
CA THR A 338 -12.05 13.40 -4.61
C THR A 338 -12.36 14.87 -4.84
N LEU A 339 -13.27 15.16 -5.78
CA LEU A 339 -13.75 16.52 -6.03
C LEU A 339 -14.51 17.03 -4.80
N GLU A 340 -14.10 18.17 -4.25
CA GLU A 340 -14.73 18.74 -3.06
C GLU A 340 -15.77 19.83 -3.42
N ASP A 341 -15.61 20.47 -4.58
CA ASP A 341 -16.47 21.58 -5.03
C ASP A 341 -17.61 21.08 -5.93
N GLU A 342 -18.82 20.99 -5.37
CA GLU A 342 -20.04 20.64 -6.10
C GLU A 342 -20.34 21.61 -7.25
N ALA A 343 -19.94 22.89 -7.14
CA ALA A 343 -20.20 23.89 -8.17
C ALA A 343 -19.43 23.61 -9.48
N ALA A 344 -18.38 22.78 -9.41
CA ALA A 344 -17.65 22.33 -10.58
C ALA A 344 -18.45 21.32 -11.42
N MET A 345 -19.44 20.63 -10.86
CA MET A 345 -20.21 19.62 -11.59
C MET A 345 -21.10 20.21 -12.71
N PRO A 346 -21.94 21.23 -12.48
CA PRO A 346 -22.71 21.86 -13.56
C PRO A 346 -21.82 22.56 -14.60
N ALA A 347 -20.64 23.05 -14.19
CA ALA A 347 -19.69 23.65 -15.11
C ALA A 347 -19.09 22.63 -16.11
N ALA A 348 -19.02 21.35 -15.71
CA ALA A 348 -18.51 20.26 -16.54
C ALA A 348 -19.46 19.84 -17.67
N GLU A 349 -20.75 20.19 -17.55
CA GLU A 349 -21.77 19.93 -18.58
C GLU A 349 -21.91 21.07 -19.59
N ARG A 350 -21.12 22.15 -19.45
CA ARG A 350 -21.20 23.28 -20.38
C ARG A 350 -20.84 22.83 -21.79
N GLU A 351 -21.55 23.41 -22.75
CA GLU A 351 -21.25 23.22 -24.16
C GLU A 351 -19.80 23.66 -24.44
N LEU A 352 -19.04 22.79 -25.11
CA LEU A 352 -17.65 23.05 -25.44
C LEU A 352 -17.56 23.88 -26.73
N VAL A 353 -17.45 25.20 -26.56
CA VAL A 353 -17.41 26.14 -27.68
C VAL A 353 -15.95 26.37 -28.13
N PRO A 354 -15.61 26.16 -29.41
CA PRO A 354 -14.26 26.37 -29.92
C PRO A 354 -13.73 27.79 -29.66
N GLY A 355 -12.47 27.89 -29.27
CA GLY A 355 -11.78 29.15 -28.96
C GLY A 355 -12.08 29.71 -27.57
N GLN A 356 -12.93 29.06 -26.77
CA GLN A 356 -13.14 29.39 -25.37
C GLN A 356 -12.20 28.59 -24.47
N SER A 357 -11.91 29.17 -23.30
CA SER A 357 -11.21 28.50 -22.22
C SER A 357 -12.19 28.01 -21.17
N LEU A 358 -11.89 26.87 -20.57
CA LEU A 358 -12.63 26.30 -19.46
C LEU A 358 -11.68 26.02 -18.30
N ASP A 359 -12.03 26.55 -17.12
CA ASP A 359 -11.33 26.24 -15.88
C ASP A 359 -12.02 25.06 -15.19
N LEU A 360 -11.27 24.00 -14.96
CA LEU A 360 -11.71 22.77 -14.31
C LEU A 360 -11.09 22.68 -12.92
N VAL A 361 -11.94 22.45 -11.92
CA VAL A 361 -11.51 22.07 -10.58
C VAL A 361 -11.04 20.61 -10.62
N VAL A 362 -9.92 20.32 -9.96
CA VAL A 362 -9.34 18.98 -9.92
C VAL A 362 -9.56 18.34 -8.55
N PRO A 363 -9.76 17.01 -8.47
CA PRO A 363 -9.86 16.30 -7.19
C PRO A 363 -8.67 16.57 -6.27
N GLN A 364 -8.94 16.64 -4.96
CA GLN A 364 -7.92 16.81 -3.92
C GLN A 364 -7.88 15.59 -2.98
N PRO A 365 -6.71 15.23 -2.43
CA PRO A 365 -5.39 15.82 -2.74
C PRO A 365 -4.91 15.44 -4.15
N SER A 366 -4.31 16.40 -4.86
CA SER A 366 -3.65 16.13 -6.14
C SER A 366 -2.21 15.65 -5.94
N ALA A 367 -1.82 14.58 -6.62
CA ALA A 367 -0.48 14.00 -6.56
C ALA A 367 0.64 15.01 -6.83
N LYS A 368 0.43 15.91 -7.79
CA LYS A 368 1.41 16.94 -8.19
C LYS A 368 1.08 18.33 -7.63
N GLY A 369 0.22 18.41 -6.61
CA GLY A 369 -0.22 19.69 -6.03
C GLY A 369 -0.94 20.60 -7.03
N VAL A 370 -1.62 20.00 -8.03
CA VAL A 370 -2.41 20.74 -9.02
C VAL A 370 -3.62 21.32 -8.31
N LYS A 371 -3.85 22.63 -8.49
CA LYS A 371 -5.00 23.32 -7.91
C LYS A 371 -6.14 23.50 -8.90
N SER A 372 -5.79 23.71 -10.16
CA SER A 372 -6.75 23.89 -11.24
C SER A 372 -6.14 23.45 -12.56
N ARG A 373 -7.03 23.12 -13.49
CA ARG A 373 -6.68 22.78 -14.87
C ARG A 373 -7.42 23.73 -15.80
N ARG A 374 -6.69 24.47 -16.63
CA ARG A 374 -7.30 25.34 -17.64
C ARG A 374 -7.20 24.66 -19.00
N CYS A 375 -8.31 24.50 -19.71
CA CYS A 375 -8.36 23.89 -21.02
C CYS A 375 -8.81 24.90 -22.08
N GLU A 376 -8.06 25.00 -23.18
CA GLU A 376 -8.50 25.71 -24.39
C GLU A 376 -9.23 24.73 -25.32
N ILE A 377 -10.41 25.12 -25.78
CA ILE A 377 -11.30 24.28 -26.58
C ILE A 377 -10.95 24.45 -28.06
N GLY A 378 -10.58 23.36 -28.70
CA GLY A 378 -10.27 23.28 -30.12
C GLY A 378 -11.49 23.11 -31.02
N GLN A 379 -11.24 22.92 -32.31
CA GLN A 379 -12.28 22.61 -33.28
C GLN A 379 -12.79 21.17 -33.12
N ALA A 380 -14.06 20.96 -33.48
CA ALA A 380 -14.62 19.62 -33.61
C ALA A 380 -14.14 18.96 -34.90
N VAL A 381 -13.68 17.72 -34.81
CA VAL A 381 -13.29 16.86 -35.93
C VAL A 381 -14.03 15.51 -35.82
N PRO A 382 -14.12 14.71 -36.90
CA PRO A 382 -14.70 13.37 -36.80
C PRO A 382 -13.90 12.49 -35.84
N ALA A 383 -14.57 11.73 -34.95
CA ALA A 383 -13.88 10.83 -34.00
C ALA A 383 -13.03 9.76 -34.70
N SER A 384 -13.35 9.43 -35.95
CA SER A 384 -12.58 8.52 -36.81
C SER A 384 -11.16 9.01 -37.11
N THR A 385 -10.85 10.31 -36.90
CA THR A 385 -9.48 10.82 -37.00
C THR A 385 -8.61 10.42 -35.81
N ILE A 386 -9.23 10.07 -34.68
CA ILE A 386 -8.54 9.58 -33.48
C ILE A 386 -8.29 8.09 -33.61
N PHE A 387 -9.33 7.33 -33.96
CA PHE A 387 -9.19 5.92 -34.32
C PHE A 387 -10.31 5.50 -35.28
N PRO A 388 -10.03 4.75 -36.37
CA PRO A 388 -10.98 4.53 -37.46
C PRO A 388 -12.33 3.91 -37.06
N SER A 389 -12.38 3.12 -36.00
CA SER A 389 -13.62 2.47 -35.54
C SER A 389 -14.52 3.37 -34.68
N LEU A 390 -14.07 4.58 -34.33
CA LEU A 390 -14.85 5.53 -33.54
C LEU A 390 -15.78 6.37 -34.44
N THR A 391 -16.98 6.62 -33.96
CA THR A 391 -18.02 7.41 -34.65
C THR A 391 -18.31 8.71 -33.90
N GLY A 392 -18.95 9.67 -34.57
CA GLY A 392 -19.32 10.94 -33.95
C GLY A 392 -18.24 12.00 -34.02
N SER A 393 -18.23 12.89 -33.03
CA SER A 393 -17.30 14.04 -32.97
C SER A 393 -16.24 13.90 -31.87
N ALA A 394 -15.08 14.46 -32.15
CA ALA A 394 -13.98 14.65 -31.21
C ALA A 394 -13.66 16.14 -31.13
N ILE A 395 -13.67 16.71 -29.93
CA ILE A 395 -13.34 18.12 -29.69
C ILE A 395 -11.95 18.18 -29.06
N GLY A 396 -11.02 18.91 -29.69
CA GLY A 396 -9.68 19.09 -29.13
C GLY A 396 -9.71 19.84 -27.79
N LEU A 397 -8.91 19.41 -26.83
CA LEU A 397 -8.73 20.04 -25.52
C LEU A 397 -7.24 20.19 -25.27
N GLN A 398 -6.76 21.43 -25.16
CA GLN A 398 -5.40 21.69 -24.71
C GLN A 398 -5.41 22.23 -23.30
N CYS A 399 -5.09 21.35 -22.35
CA CYS A 399 -5.16 21.64 -20.93
C CYS A 399 -3.78 21.96 -20.34
N THR A 400 -3.73 22.87 -19.39
CA THR A 400 -2.54 23.21 -18.62
C THR A 400 -2.85 23.08 -17.14
N ASP A 401 -2.06 22.27 -16.44
CA ASP A 401 -2.16 22.13 -15.00
C ASP A 401 -1.40 23.25 -14.30
N THR A 402 -2.10 23.97 -13.42
CA THR A 402 -1.48 24.98 -12.57
C THR A 402 -1.08 24.33 -11.26
N LYS A 403 0.22 24.11 -11.08
CA LYS A 403 0.81 23.57 -9.85
C LYS A 403 1.22 24.68 -8.90
N ALA A 404 1.21 24.40 -7.59
CA ALA A 404 1.76 25.32 -6.60
C ALA A 404 3.30 25.43 -6.72
N HIS A 405 3.96 24.35 -7.12
CA HIS A 405 5.41 24.23 -7.26
C HIS A 405 5.77 23.36 -8.48
N GLY A 406 6.93 23.61 -9.09
CA GLY A 406 7.40 22.88 -10.27
C GLY A 406 6.87 23.41 -11.59
N LYS A 407 7.23 22.75 -12.70
CA LYS A 407 6.81 23.15 -14.04
C LYS A 407 5.36 22.70 -14.31
N ASN A 408 4.60 23.58 -14.97
CA ASN A 408 3.27 23.25 -15.48
C ASN A 408 3.40 22.14 -16.52
N GLU A 409 2.43 21.23 -16.51
CA GLU A 409 2.28 20.16 -17.50
C GLU A 409 1.18 20.57 -18.48
N SER A 410 1.39 20.28 -19.77
CA SER A 410 0.36 20.48 -20.79
C SER A 410 -0.14 19.14 -21.31
N TRP A 411 -1.45 18.98 -21.31
CA TRP A 411 -2.15 17.80 -21.75
C TRP A 411 -2.87 18.11 -23.06
N HIS A 412 -2.58 17.35 -24.10
CA HIS A 412 -3.30 17.42 -25.37
C HIS A 412 -4.26 16.25 -25.39
N SER A 413 -5.54 16.56 -25.24
CA SER A 413 -6.60 15.57 -25.14
C SER A 413 -7.69 15.84 -26.17
N VAL A 414 -8.56 14.86 -26.37
CA VAL A 414 -9.77 14.99 -27.17
C VAL A 414 -10.96 14.54 -26.36
N TRP A 415 -12.04 15.31 -26.41
CA TRP A 415 -13.33 14.93 -25.88
C TRP A 415 -14.12 14.19 -26.96
N LEU A 416 -14.33 12.88 -26.76
CA LEU A 416 -15.13 12.05 -27.64
C LEU A 416 -16.60 12.16 -27.23
N THR A 417 -17.36 13.04 -27.89
CA THR A 417 -18.69 13.47 -27.46
C THR A 417 -19.67 12.32 -27.30
N ASP A 418 -19.71 11.43 -28.29
CA ASP A 418 -20.67 10.32 -28.36
C ASP A 418 -20.36 9.20 -27.36
N TYR A 419 -19.12 9.19 -26.85
CA TYR A 419 -18.65 8.22 -25.87
C TYR A 419 -18.55 8.81 -24.46
N ASN A 420 -18.68 10.14 -24.34
CA ASN A 420 -18.58 10.87 -23.08
C ASN A 420 -17.28 10.57 -22.32
N ILE A 421 -16.15 10.53 -23.05
CA ILE A 421 -14.80 10.31 -22.49
C ILE A 421 -13.80 11.32 -23.01
N ALA A 422 -12.86 11.70 -22.15
CA ALA A 422 -11.66 12.44 -22.53
C ALA A 422 -10.52 11.45 -22.78
N TRP A 423 -9.87 11.57 -23.93
CA TRP A 423 -8.71 10.75 -24.30
C TRP A 423 -7.47 11.63 -24.47
N THR A 424 -6.42 11.36 -23.69
CA THR A 424 -5.15 12.06 -23.83
C THR A 424 -4.35 11.49 -25.00
N GLN A 425 -3.98 12.37 -25.94
CA GLN A 425 -3.15 12.04 -27.09
C GLN A 425 -1.67 12.32 -26.83
N SER A 426 -1.34 13.34 -26.04
CA SER A 426 0.04 13.60 -25.64
C SER A 426 0.14 14.40 -24.36
N ILE A 427 1.29 14.30 -23.69
CA ILE A 427 1.66 15.08 -22.51
C ILE A 427 2.99 15.76 -22.78
N ASP A 428 3.07 17.06 -22.49
CA ASP A 428 4.31 17.83 -22.46
C ASP A 428 4.69 18.14 -21.00
N ASP A 429 5.84 17.61 -20.55
CA ASP A 429 6.33 17.75 -19.18
C ASP A 429 7.84 18.11 -19.12
N GLU A 430 8.54 17.71 -18.06
CA GLU A 430 9.98 17.92 -17.89
C GLU A 430 10.82 16.93 -18.72
N ASP A 431 10.32 15.71 -18.91
CA ASP A 431 10.98 14.63 -19.66
C ASP A 431 10.75 14.76 -21.17
N GLY A 432 9.79 15.58 -21.57
CA GLY A 432 9.57 16.00 -22.95
C GLY A 432 8.14 15.79 -23.39
N ARG A 433 7.97 15.41 -24.65
CA ARG A 433 6.66 15.10 -25.22
C ARG A 433 6.50 13.59 -25.28
N THR A 434 5.53 13.08 -24.54
CA THR A 434 5.11 11.68 -24.57
C THR A 434 3.82 11.59 -25.36
N GLU A 435 3.86 10.87 -26.49
CA GLU A 435 2.71 10.63 -27.38
C GLU A 435 2.01 9.33 -26.99
N VAL A 436 0.69 9.27 -27.20
CA VAL A 436 -0.11 8.06 -27.04
C VAL A 436 -0.46 7.51 -28.42
N VAL A 437 -0.01 6.29 -28.70
CA VAL A 437 -0.29 5.60 -29.96
C VAL A 437 -1.32 4.50 -29.72
N ILE A 438 -2.54 4.67 -30.25
CA ILE A 438 -3.60 3.67 -30.14
C ILE A 438 -3.31 2.51 -31.11
N ARG A 439 -3.26 1.29 -30.60
CA ARG A 439 -3.14 0.06 -31.40
C ARG A 439 -4.49 -0.54 -31.73
N ASN A 440 -5.40 -0.56 -30.76
CA ASN A 440 -6.68 -1.23 -30.88
C ASN A 440 -7.75 -0.55 -30.01
N VAL A 441 -9.00 -0.62 -30.48
CA VAL A 441 -10.18 -0.15 -29.75
C VAL A 441 -11.26 -1.22 -29.83
N THR A 442 -11.73 -1.68 -28.68
CA THR A 442 -12.81 -2.67 -28.55
C THR A 442 -14.02 -2.04 -27.87
N ILE A 443 -15.20 -2.18 -28.48
CA ILE A 443 -16.45 -1.60 -27.99
C ILE A 443 -17.44 -2.74 -27.66
N GLU A 444 -17.69 -2.96 -26.37
CA GLU A 444 -18.76 -3.83 -25.90
C GLU A 444 -20.04 -3.00 -25.78
N ARG A 445 -21.07 -3.36 -26.55
CA ARG A 445 -22.33 -2.62 -26.57
C ARG A 445 -23.09 -2.80 -25.25
N ALA A 446 -23.75 -1.74 -24.81
CA ALA A 446 -24.73 -1.85 -23.73
C ALA A 446 -25.89 -2.76 -24.18
N PRO A 447 -26.41 -3.65 -23.31
CA PRO A 447 -27.66 -4.34 -23.59
C PRO A 447 -28.75 -3.29 -23.83
N GLN A 448 -29.46 -3.42 -24.95
CA GLN A 448 -30.52 -2.50 -25.35
C GLN A 448 -31.75 -2.62 -24.46
#